data_AF-A0A7S2LUV2-F1
#
_entry.id   AF-A0A7S2LUV2-F1
#
_cell.length_a   1.000
_cell.length_b   1.000
_cell.length_c   1.000
_cell.angle_alpha   90.00
_cell.angle_beta   90.00
_cell.angle_gamma   90.00
#
_symmetry.space_group_name_H-M   'P 1'
#
loop_
_entity.id
_entity.type
_entity.pdbx_description
1 polymer ?
#
loop_
_entity_poly.entity_id
_entity_poly.type
_entity_poly.pdbx_seq_one_letter_code
_entity_poly.pdbx_strand_id
1 'polypeptide(L)'
;LYPDAINHTTSCGYPIHFAITGIMYRNNPAGSAEIVEFLLNCDPHLKFVKVDGFSLLDFACNLAYNDSNIEAGIQVAKGIYDAYPEAIGANNIASNIHRYHQQVQA
;
A
#
# COMPACT_ATOMS: atom_id res chain seq x y z
N LEU A 1 9.47 6.26 17.74
CA LEU A 1 8.61 7.06 16.83
C LEU A 1 7.62 7.86 17.65
N TYR A 2 7.19 9.03 17.19
CA TYR A 2 6.07 9.77 17.78
C TYR A 2 4.76 9.17 17.24
N PRO A 3 3.92 8.51 18.07
CA PRO A 3 2.69 7.86 17.62
C PRO A 3 1.71 8.84 16.95
N ASP A 4 1.73 10.10 17.36
CA ASP A 4 0.84 11.11 16.78
C ASP A 4 1.26 11.49 15.34
N ALA A 5 2.54 11.31 15.00
CA ALA A 5 3.06 11.67 13.68
C ALA A 5 2.76 10.62 12.60
N ILE A 6 2.56 9.34 12.98
CA ILE A 6 2.33 8.25 12.00
C ILE A 6 0.94 8.31 11.37
N ASN A 7 -0.04 8.89 12.06
CA ASN A 7 -1.41 9.09 11.56
C ASN A 7 -1.67 10.55 11.12
N HIS A 8 -0.63 11.37 11.05
CA HIS A 8 -0.77 12.76 10.62
C HIS A 8 -0.74 12.84 9.09
N THR A 9 -1.86 13.23 8.49
CA THR A 9 -1.96 13.40 7.03
C THR A 9 -1.27 14.69 6.57
N THR A 10 -0.65 14.63 5.40
CA THR A 10 -0.17 15.79 4.65
C THR A 10 -1.16 16.13 3.54
N SER A 11 -0.90 17.19 2.76
CA SER A 11 -1.69 17.49 1.55
C SER A 11 -1.66 16.38 0.49
N CYS A 12 -0.74 15.42 0.61
CA CYS A 12 -0.52 14.36 -0.37
C CYS A 12 -0.67 12.95 0.23
N GLY A 13 -1.21 12.85 1.46
CA GLY A 13 -1.49 11.59 2.13
C GLY A 13 -0.72 11.36 3.43
N TYR A 14 -0.90 10.16 3.98
CA TYR A 14 -0.32 9.72 5.25
C TYR A 14 1.07 9.09 5.05
N PRO A 15 1.92 9.03 6.10
CA PRO A 15 3.22 8.37 6.04
C PRO A 15 3.22 6.98 5.40
N ILE A 16 2.17 6.18 5.63
CA ILE A 16 2.02 4.85 5.00
C ILE A 16 1.87 4.92 3.46
N HIS A 17 1.24 5.96 2.90
CA HIS A 17 1.17 6.15 1.43
C HIS A 17 2.55 6.45 0.85
N PHE A 18 3.39 7.20 1.58
CA PHE A 18 4.77 7.46 1.19
C PHE A 18 5.66 6.22 1.33
N ALA A 19 5.38 5.35 2.30
CA ALA A 19 6.06 4.06 2.40
C ALA A 19 5.71 3.16 1.20
N ILE A 20 4.43 3.10 0.81
CA ILE A 20 3.97 2.34 -0.37
C ILE A 20 4.60 2.89 -1.67
N THR A 21 4.53 4.20 -1.91
CA THR A 21 5.19 4.80 -3.09
C THR A 21 6.71 4.66 -3.06
N GLY A 22 7.30 4.56 -1.87
CA GLY A 22 8.73 4.28 -1.68
C GLY A 22 9.20 3.00 -2.36
N ILE A 23 8.33 2.02 -2.61
CA ILE A 23 8.63 0.80 -3.38
C ILE A 23 9.16 1.15 -4.78
N MET A 24 8.66 2.24 -5.37
CA MET A 24 9.02 2.68 -6.73
C MET A 24 10.32 3.47 -6.80
N TYR A 25 10.69 4.15 -5.72
CA TYR A 25 11.75 5.18 -5.75
C TYR A 25 13.00 4.80 -4.97
N ARG A 26 12.91 3.84 -4.05
CA ARG A 26 14.06 3.43 -3.24
C ARG A 26 14.89 2.36 -3.96
N ASN A 27 16.20 2.39 -3.76
CA ASN A 27 17.12 1.35 -4.23
C ASN A 27 16.87 -0.02 -3.56
N ASN A 28 16.13 -0.06 -2.45
CA ASN A 28 15.72 -1.26 -1.75
C ASN A 28 14.18 -1.28 -1.59
N PRO A 29 13.44 -1.82 -2.57
CA PRO A 29 11.99 -1.95 -2.50
C PRO A 29 11.51 -2.78 -1.30
N ALA A 30 12.25 -3.83 -0.90
CA ALA A 30 11.90 -4.65 0.25
C ALA A 30 11.91 -3.85 1.56
N GLY A 31 12.87 -2.94 1.73
CA GLY A 31 12.89 -2.03 2.89
C GLY A 31 11.67 -1.11 2.94
N SER A 32 11.05 -0.77 1.81
CA SER A 32 9.77 -0.05 1.80
C SER A 32 8.62 -0.94 2.30
N ALA A 33 8.60 -2.22 1.92
CA ALA A 33 7.61 -3.18 2.38
C ALA A 33 7.69 -3.40 3.91
N GLU A 34 8.90 -3.53 4.45
CA GLU A 34 9.14 -3.63 5.90
C GLU A 34 8.61 -2.40 6.65
N ILE A 35 8.76 -1.19 6.08
CA ILE A 35 8.22 0.03 6.69
C ILE A 35 6.69 0.03 6.68
N VAL A 36 6.05 -0.45 5.61
CA VAL A 36 4.58 -0.55 5.56
C VAL A 36 4.08 -1.51 6.65
N GLU A 37 4.68 -2.69 6.75
CA GLU A 37 4.35 -3.67 7.78
C GLU A 37 4.54 -3.08 9.19
N PHE A 38 5.68 -2.43 9.42
CA PHE A 38 5.96 -1.74 10.67
C PHE A 38 4.88 -0.71 11.03
N LEU A 39 4.45 0.12 10.07
CA LEU A 39 3.43 1.14 10.30
C LEU A 39 2.06 0.52 10.63
N LEU A 40 1.63 -0.50 9.88
CA LEU A 40 0.37 -1.22 10.16
C LEU A 40 0.37 -1.86 11.55
N ASN A 41 1.51 -2.40 11.99
CA ASN A 41 1.68 -2.95 13.33
C ASN A 41 1.69 -1.87 14.43
N CYS A 42 2.11 -0.64 14.12
CA CYS A 42 2.12 0.47 15.08
C CYS A 42 0.72 1.03 15.35
N ASP A 43 -0.11 1.19 14.31
CA ASP A 43 -1.48 1.67 14.44
C ASP A 43 -2.39 0.95 13.44
N PRO A 44 -3.22 -0.01 13.91
CA PRO A 44 -4.18 -0.70 13.07
C PRO A 44 -5.18 0.22 12.37
N HIS A 45 -5.44 1.44 12.87
CA HIS A 45 -6.38 2.36 12.21
C HIS A 45 -5.85 2.89 10.87
N LEU A 46 -4.53 2.79 10.63
CA LEU A 46 -3.95 3.17 9.35
C LEU A 46 -4.53 2.36 8.20
N LYS A 47 -5.05 1.15 8.44
CA LYS A 47 -5.71 0.35 7.38
C LYS A 47 -6.95 1.01 6.77
N PHE A 48 -7.52 2.01 7.46
CA PHE A 48 -8.70 2.75 7.00
C PHE A 48 -8.37 4.09 6.35
N VAL A 49 -7.10 4.53 6.35
CA VAL A 49 -6.75 5.81 5.74
C VAL A 49 -6.92 5.74 4.22
N LYS A 50 -7.31 6.87 3.65
CA LYS A 50 -7.55 7.01 2.20
C LYS A 50 -6.85 8.25 1.68
N VAL A 51 -6.45 8.21 0.41
CA VAL A 51 -6.00 9.39 -0.34
C VAL A 51 -6.80 9.44 -1.64
N ASP A 52 -7.37 10.59 -1.98
CA ASP A 52 -8.22 10.79 -3.16
C ASP A 52 -9.34 9.75 -3.32
N GLY A 53 -9.86 9.23 -2.19
CA GLY A 53 -10.89 8.20 -2.15
C GLY A 53 -10.39 6.76 -2.30
N PHE A 54 -9.11 6.56 -2.62
CA PHE A 54 -8.48 5.24 -2.71
C PHE A 54 -8.14 4.70 -1.32
N SER A 55 -8.50 3.45 -1.05
CA SER A 55 -7.96 2.73 0.10
C SER A 55 -6.47 2.46 -0.08
N LEU A 56 -5.77 2.06 1.00
CA LEU A 56 -4.36 1.64 0.89
C LEU A 56 -4.16 0.51 -0.12
N LEU A 57 -5.08 -0.47 -0.15
CA LEU A 57 -4.99 -1.59 -1.07
C LEU A 57 -5.19 -1.14 -2.53
N ASP A 58 -6.20 -0.28 -2.79
CA ASP A 58 -6.37 0.30 -4.13
C ASP A 58 -5.13 1.06 -4.56
N PHE A 59 -4.62 1.90 -3.66
CA PHE A 59 -3.46 2.74 -3.91
C PHE A 59 -2.23 1.91 -4.25
N ALA A 60 -1.95 0.86 -3.46
CA ALA A 60 -0.85 -0.07 -3.71
C ALA A 60 -1.01 -0.82 -5.03
N CYS A 61 -2.21 -1.31 -5.37
CA CYS A 61 -2.43 -2.06 -6.61
C CYS A 61 -2.37 -1.17 -7.87
N ASN A 62 -2.66 0.13 -7.76
CA ASN A 62 -2.65 1.06 -8.90
C ASN A 62 -1.26 1.66 -9.22
N LEU A 63 -0.21 1.28 -8.49
CA LEU A 63 1.15 1.70 -8.81
C LEU A 63 1.70 0.98 -10.06
N ALA A 64 2.52 1.70 -10.82
CA ALA A 64 3.12 1.20 -12.06
C ALA A 64 4.39 0.38 -11.78
N TYR A 65 4.24 -0.80 -11.16
CA TYR A 65 5.37 -1.69 -10.87
C TYR A 65 6.08 -2.18 -12.14
N ASN A 66 7.36 -2.54 -11.97
CA ASN A 66 8.18 -3.25 -12.96
C ASN A 66 8.83 -4.48 -12.32
N ASP A 67 9.55 -5.27 -13.11
CA ASP A 67 10.15 -6.53 -12.66
C ASP A 67 11.08 -6.39 -11.43
N SER A 68 11.68 -5.22 -11.21
CA SER A 68 12.60 -5.01 -10.09
C SER A 68 11.91 -4.72 -8.75
N ASN A 69 10.62 -4.38 -8.76
CA ASN A 69 9.90 -3.96 -7.55
C ASN A 69 8.52 -4.62 -7.36
N ILE A 70 8.06 -5.40 -8.33
CA ILE A 70 6.76 -6.09 -8.28
C ILE A 70 6.62 -7.01 -7.07
N GLU A 71 7.68 -7.74 -6.67
CA GLU A 71 7.64 -8.63 -5.51
C GLU A 71 7.35 -7.86 -4.21
N ALA A 72 8.03 -6.72 -4.02
CA ALA A 72 7.78 -5.85 -2.86
C ALA A 72 6.36 -5.25 -2.91
N GLY A 73 5.88 -4.90 -4.11
CA GLY A 73 4.49 -4.48 -4.33
C GLY A 73 3.47 -5.54 -3.92
N ILE A 74 3.71 -6.80 -4.32
CA ILE A 74 2.88 -7.95 -3.94
C ILE A 74 2.91 -8.17 -2.41
N GLN A 75 4.09 -8.10 -1.80
CA GLN A 75 4.24 -8.24 -0.34
C GLN A 75 3.43 -7.17 0.40
N VAL A 76 3.49 -5.93 -0.05
CA VAL A 76 2.71 -4.82 0.53
C VAL A 76 1.22 -5.02 0.35
N ALA A 77 0.78 -5.39 -0.86
CA ALA A 77 -0.64 -5.66 -1.11
C ALA A 77 -1.19 -6.78 -0.21
N LYS A 78 -0.41 -7.87 -0.05
CA LYS A 78 -0.74 -8.97 0.88
C LYS A 78 -0.80 -8.49 2.33
N GLY A 79 0.21 -7.76 2.82
CA GLY A 79 0.23 -7.26 4.20
C GLY A 79 -0.94 -6.31 4.51
N ILE A 80 -1.32 -5.45 3.56
CA ILE A 80 -2.50 -4.58 3.70
C ILE A 80 -3.78 -5.42 3.72
N TYR A 81 -3.91 -6.40 2.82
CA TYR A 81 -5.07 -7.29 2.77
C TYR A 81 -5.20 -8.12 4.04
N ASP A 82 -4.12 -8.70 4.54
CA ASP A 82 -4.14 -9.51 5.77
C ASP A 82 -4.52 -8.67 7.00
N ALA A 83 -4.14 -7.39 7.04
CA ALA A 83 -4.54 -6.46 8.10
C ALA A 83 -6.02 -6.02 7.99
N TYR A 84 -6.58 -5.99 6.78
CA TYR A 84 -7.96 -5.58 6.51
C TYR A 84 -8.57 -6.26 5.27
N PRO A 85 -9.00 -7.53 5.37
CA PRO A 85 -9.48 -8.30 4.23
C PRO A 85 -10.73 -7.70 3.58
N GLU A 86 -11.57 -7.01 4.38
CA GLU A 86 -12.81 -6.38 3.91
C GLU A 86 -12.57 -5.21 2.95
N ALA A 87 -11.31 -4.73 2.83
CA ALA A 87 -10.93 -3.72 1.85
C ALA A 87 -11.35 -4.13 0.42
N ILE A 88 -11.27 -5.41 0.04
CA ILE A 88 -11.66 -5.88 -1.30
C ILE A 88 -13.10 -5.50 -1.68
N GLY A 89 -14.03 -5.55 -0.73
CA GLY A 89 -15.46 -5.26 -0.98
C GLY A 89 -15.78 -3.78 -1.12
N ALA A 90 -14.89 -2.89 -0.68
CA ALA A 90 -15.05 -1.44 -0.75
C ALA A 90 -14.39 -0.81 -2.00
N ASN A 91 -13.78 -1.64 -2.84
CA ASN A 91 -12.73 -1.23 -3.74
C ASN A 91 -13.10 -1.46 -5.22
N ASN A 92 -12.57 -0.62 -6.11
CA ASN A 92 -12.71 -0.77 -7.57
C ASN A 92 -11.73 -1.81 -8.15
N ILE A 93 -11.01 -2.55 -7.29
CA ILE A 93 -9.99 -3.55 -7.66
C ILE A 93 -10.52 -4.58 -8.64
N ALA A 94 -11.72 -5.13 -8.38
CA ALA A 94 -12.32 -6.12 -9.28
C ALA A 94 -12.54 -5.57 -10.69
N SER A 95 -12.89 -4.29 -10.82
CA SER A 95 -13.11 -3.64 -12.13
C SER A 95 -11.80 -3.29 -12.86
N ASN A 96 -10.69 -3.13 -12.14
CA ASN A 96 -9.41 -2.67 -12.68
C ASN A 96 -8.36 -3.79 -12.84
N ILE A 97 -8.74 -5.07 -12.62
CA ILE A 97 -7.80 -6.20 -12.65
C ILE A 97 -6.98 -6.28 -13.94
N HIS A 98 -7.57 -5.89 -15.07
CA HIS A 98 -6.93 -5.85 -16.39
C HIS A 98 -5.80 -4.80 -16.52
N ARG A 99 -5.73 -3.82 -15.61
CA ARG A 99 -4.70 -2.77 -15.59
C ARG A 99 -3.51 -3.14 -14.71
N TYR A 100 -3.61 -4.21 -13.93
CA TYR A 100 -2.53 -4.65 -13.04
C TYR A 100 -1.45 -5.43 -13.77
N HIS A 101 -0.28 -5.52 -13.14
CA HIS A 101 0.84 -6.31 -13.65
C HIS A 101 0.44 -7.77 -13.87
N GLN A 102 1.00 -8.43 -14.90
CA GLN A 102 0.60 -9.80 -15.27
C GLN A 102 0.77 -10.80 -14.12
N GLN A 103 1.78 -10.63 -13.28
CA GLN A 103 2.00 -11.48 -12.09
C GLN A 103 0.92 -11.32 -11.00
N VAL A 104 0.15 -10.24 -11.01
CA VAL A 104 -0.98 -10.02 -10.09
C VAL A 104 -2.27 -10.60 -10.68
N GLN A 105 -2.36 -10.77 -12.00
CA GLN A 105 -3.52 -11.32 -12.69
C GLN A 105 -3.60 -12.86 -12.62
N ALA A 106 -2.48 -13.54 -12.34
CA ALA A 106 -2.30 -14.98 -12.47
C ALA A 106 -2.65 -15.78 -11.22
#